data_AF-A0A4Q2YI98-F1
#
_entry.id   AF-A0A4Q2YI98-F1
#
_cell.length_a   1.000
_cell.length_b   1.000
_cell.length_c   1.000
_cell.angle_alpha   90.00
_cell.angle_beta   90.00
_cell.angle_gamma   90.00
#
_symmetry.space_group_name_H-M   'P 1'
#
loop_
_entity.id
_entity.type
_entity.pdbx_description
1 polymer ?
#
loop_
_entity_poly.entity_id
_entity_poly.type
_entity_poly.pdbx_seq_one_letter_code
_entity_poly.pdbx_strand_id
1 'polypeptide(L)'
;MVTPKYEREPGNAPGSFYVVKDQCFLCGLPSATAPRNITFREGGCGCGGLTNHCRVEHQPGTWEETVSVMEAARTSCIAAIRYRGTDPRILEWFRTNGCAFLCDAPGA
;
A
#
# COMPACT_ATOMS: atom_id res chain seq x y z
N MET A 1 -3.79 -3.24 -14.79
CA MET A 1 -2.77 -3.54 -13.75
C MET A 1 -1.53 -4.10 -14.41
N VAL A 2 -0.34 -3.75 -13.92
CA VAL A 2 0.95 -4.28 -14.41
C VAL A 2 1.52 -5.31 -13.43
N THR A 3 2.57 -6.04 -13.82
CA THR A 3 3.30 -6.91 -12.89
C THR A 3 3.81 -6.07 -11.70
N PRO A 4 3.57 -6.49 -10.44
CA PRO A 4 4.10 -5.78 -9.29
C PRO A 4 5.64 -5.68 -9.37
N LYS A 5 6.21 -4.53 -9.04
CA LYS A 5 7.69 -4.37 -9.01
C LYS A 5 8.34 -5.12 -7.86
N TYR A 6 7.58 -5.38 -6.79
CA TYR A 6 8.09 -6.01 -5.56
C TYR A 6 7.19 -7.16 -5.12
N GLU A 7 7.75 -8.07 -4.33
CA GLU A 7 6.98 -9.13 -3.67
C GLU A 7 5.94 -8.51 -2.72
N ARG A 8 4.74 -9.08 -2.72
CA ARG A 8 3.60 -8.59 -1.93
C ARG A 8 3.60 -9.28 -0.57
N GLU A 9 3.28 -8.54 0.49
CA GLU A 9 3.06 -9.12 1.83
C GLU A 9 1.96 -10.20 1.76
N PRO A 10 2.18 -11.39 2.34
CA PRO A 10 1.15 -12.39 2.53
C PRO A 10 -0.15 -11.82 3.12
N GLY A 11 -1.28 -12.23 2.54
CA GLY A 11 -2.61 -11.78 2.97
C GLY A 11 -3.04 -10.41 2.43
N ASN A 12 -2.24 -9.73 1.61
CA ASN A 12 -2.79 -8.62 0.80
C ASN A 12 -3.95 -9.12 -0.06
N ALA A 13 -5.10 -8.44 0.01
CA ALA A 13 -6.21 -8.64 -0.88
C ALA A 13 -5.77 -8.54 -2.35
N PRO A 14 -6.28 -9.39 -3.25
CA PRO A 14 -5.97 -9.30 -4.67
C PRO A 14 -6.42 -7.94 -5.22
N GLY A 15 -5.55 -7.23 -5.95
CA GLY A 15 -5.93 -5.96 -6.58
C GLY A 15 -4.76 -5.03 -6.90
N SER A 16 -5.11 -3.75 -7.02
CA SER A 16 -4.22 -2.69 -7.50
C SER A 16 -3.33 -2.10 -6.42
N PHE A 17 -3.79 -2.06 -5.17
CA PHE A 17 -2.98 -1.64 -4.03
C PHE A 17 -2.39 -2.84 -3.31
N TYR A 18 -1.16 -2.70 -2.81
CA TYR A 18 -0.52 -3.74 -2.00
C TYR A 18 0.54 -3.13 -1.08
N VAL A 19 0.80 -3.83 0.03
CA VAL A 19 1.98 -3.61 0.87
C VAL A 19 3.11 -4.51 0.40
N VAL A 20 4.32 -3.97 0.27
CA VAL A 20 5.55 -4.72 -0.03
C VAL A 20 5.88 -5.64 1.14
N LYS A 21 6.25 -6.88 0.84
CA LYS A 21 6.58 -7.90 1.83
C LYS A 21 7.67 -7.46 2.81
N ASP A 22 7.47 -7.77 4.08
CA ASP A 22 8.40 -7.58 5.20
C ASP A 22 8.84 -6.12 5.44
N GLN A 23 8.17 -5.13 4.82
CA GLN A 23 8.59 -3.73 4.91
C GLN A 23 7.76 -2.95 5.93
N CYS A 24 6.44 -2.93 5.81
CA CYS A 24 5.60 -2.01 6.59
C CYS A 24 5.26 -2.52 8.00
N PHE A 25 6.13 -2.33 9.00
CA PHE A 25 5.92 -2.92 10.33
C PHE A 25 6.05 -2.00 11.56
N LEU A 26 6.42 -0.72 11.39
CA LEU A 26 6.87 0.10 12.52
C LEU A 26 5.80 1.04 13.11
N CYS A 27 5.17 1.89 12.29
CA CYS A 27 4.49 3.09 12.79
C CYS A 27 2.99 2.96 13.03
N GLY A 28 2.32 1.95 12.45
CA GLY A 28 0.85 1.81 12.48
C GLY A 28 0.07 2.92 11.75
N LEU A 29 0.74 3.95 11.21
CA LEU A 29 0.10 5.10 10.57
C LEU A 29 -0.78 4.71 9.38
N PRO A 30 -0.37 3.81 8.46
CA PRO A 30 -1.22 3.44 7.34
C PRO A 30 -2.59 2.88 7.71
N SER A 31 -2.67 2.06 8.77
CA SER A 31 -3.97 1.57 9.27
C SER A 31 -4.80 2.67 9.94
N ALA A 32 -4.17 3.69 10.54
CA ALA A 32 -4.89 4.83 11.08
C ALA A 32 -5.42 5.75 9.97
N THR A 33 -4.68 5.90 8.87
CA THR A 33 -5.06 6.74 7.71
C THR A 33 -6.12 6.07 6.83
N ALA A 34 -6.05 4.75 6.63
CA ALA A 34 -6.98 4.00 5.79
C ALA A 34 -7.54 2.75 6.51
N PRO A 35 -8.25 2.92 7.65
CA PRO A 35 -8.65 1.80 8.53
C PRO A 35 -9.62 0.80 7.88
N ARG A 36 -10.36 1.22 6.84
CA ARG A 36 -11.24 0.33 6.07
C ARG A 36 -10.48 -0.61 5.13
N ASN A 37 -9.24 -0.27 4.76
CA ASN A 37 -8.50 -0.92 3.69
C ASN A 37 -7.20 -1.55 4.17
N ILE A 38 -6.56 -0.95 5.17
CA ILE A 38 -5.26 -1.36 5.69
C ILE A 38 -5.42 -1.82 7.13
N THR A 39 -4.96 -3.03 7.42
CA THR A 39 -4.87 -3.55 8.78
C THR A 39 -3.42 -3.61 9.22
N PHE A 40 -3.18 -3.47 10.52
CA PHE A 40 -1.89 -3.66 11.17
C PHE A 40 -2.09 -4.77 12.20
N ARG A 41 -1.87 -6.02 11.78
CA ARG A 41 -2.05 -7.20 12.63
C ARG A 41 -0.72 -7.84 12.95
N GLU A 42 -0.69 -8.55 14.08
CA GLU A 42 0.42 -9.43 14.46
C GLU A 42 0.69 -10.44 13.35
N GLY A 43 1.93 -10.44 12.85
CA GLY A 43 2.49 -11.44 11.95
C GLY A 43 3.84 -11.91 12.47
N GLY A 44 4.36 -13.02 11.95
CA GLY A 44 5.77 -13.36 12.18
C GLY A 44 6.63 -12.59 11.17
N CYS A 45 7.67 -11.88 11.59
CA CYS A 45 8.72 -11.49 10.65
C CYS A 45 9.47 -12.75 10.19
N GLY A 46 10.05 -12.70 8.99
CA GLY A 46 11.11 -13.63 8.57
C GLY A 46 12.35 -13.68 9.50
N CYS A 47 12.38 -12.86 10.55
CA CYS A 47 13.40 -12.82 11.59
C CYS A 47 13.07 -13.64 12.86
N GLY A 48 11.96 -14.39 12.89
CA GLY A 48 11.63 -15.29 14.00
C GLY A 48 10.99 -14.63 15.23
N GLY A 49 10.58 -13.36 15.13
CA GLY A 49 9.82 -12.64 16.15
C GLY A 49 8.42 -12.25 15.65
N LEU A 50 7.48 -12.01 16.58
CA LEU A 50 6.18 -11.41 16.27
C LEU A 50 6.39 -9.92 15.98
N THR A 51 6.14 -9.49 14.75
CA THR A 51 6.10 -8.08 14.36
C THR A 51 4.79 -7.79 13.64
N ASN A 52 4.17 -6.66 13.98
CA ASN A 52 2.95 -6.24 13.30
C ASN A 52 3.28 -5.82 11.89
N HIS A 53 2.69 -6.43 10.85
CA HIS A 53 2.86 -5.99 9.47
C HIS A 53 1.56 -5.36 8.95
N CYS A 54 1.68 -4.27 8.20
CA CYS A 54 0.57 -3.75 7.43
C CYS A 54 0.30 -4.66 6.24
N ARG A 55 -0.98 -4.82 5.91
CA ARG A 55 -1.42 -5.38 4.63
C ARG A 55 -2.68 -4.68 4.16
N VAL A 56 -2.91 -4.68 2.86
CA VAL A 56 -4.20 -4.29 2.30
C VAL A 56 -5.20 -5.41 2.57
N GLU A 57 -6.08 -5.26 3.55
CA GLU A 57 -7.13 -6.24 3.87
C GLU A 57 -8.28 -6.17 2.85
N HIS A 58 -8.61 -4.97 2.37
CA HIS A 58 -9.64 -4.73 1.37
C HIS A 58 -9.19 -3.69 0.36
N GLN A 59 -9.36 -3.97 -0.93
CA GLN A 59 -9.17 -2.96 -1.97
C GLN A 59 -10.24 -1.87 -1.83
N PRO A 60 -9.91 -0.60 -2.12
CA PRO A 60 -10.90 0.47 -2.07
C PRO A 60 -12.01 0.23 -3.09
N GLY A 61 -13.26 0.32 -2.64
CA GLY A 61 -14.45 0.20 -3.48
C GLY A 61 -15.03 1.57 -3.88
N THR A 62 -14.70 2.63 -3.15
CA THR A 62 -15.13 4.00 -3.45
C THR A 62 -13.94 4.94 -3.68
N TRP A 63 -14.22 6.14 -4.20
CA TRP A 63 -13.18 7.15 -4.41
C TRP A 63 -12.61 7.66 -3.08
N GLU A 64 -13.45 7.81 -2.05
CA GLU A 64 -13.03 8.23 -0.72
C GLU A 64 -12.06 7.23 -0.10
N GLU A 65 -12.36 5.93 -0.20
CA GLU A 65 -11.44 4.87 0.22
C GLU A 65 -10.15 4.87 -0.60
N THR A 66 -10.26 5.13 -1.91
CA THR A 66 -9.08 5.22 -2.79
C THR A 66 -8.16 6.36 -2.34
N VAL A 67 -8.72 7.54 -2.06
CA VAL A 67 -7.96 8.67 -1.52
C VAL A 67 -7.32 8.33 -0.18
N SER A 68 -8.03 7.67 0.74
CA SER A 68 -7.45 7.23 2.01
C SER A 68 -6.25 6.30 1.80
N VAL A 69 -6.32 5.34 0.88
CA VAL A 69 -5.19 4.44 0.59
C VAL A 69 -4.03 5.17 -0.09
N MET A 70 -4.32 6.13 -0.99
CA MET A 70 -3.30 6.97 -1.62
C MET A 70 -2.56 7.83 -0.58
N GLU A 71 -3.28 8.43 0.37
CA GLU A 71 -2.69 9.18 1.49
C GLU A 71 -1.90 8.27 2.43
N ALA A 72 -2.39 7.07 2.72
CA ALA A 72 -1.65 6.09 3.52
C ALA A 72 -0.33 5.69 2.84
N ALA A 73 -0.33 5.55 1.52
CA ALA A 73 0.88 5.29 0.74
C ALA A 73 1.87 6.46 0.78
N ARG A 74 1.37 7.69 0.59
CA ARG A 74 2.16 8.93 0.62
C ARG A 74 2.79 9.20 1.98
N THR A 75 2.07 8.93 3.07
CA THR A 75 2.48 9.27 4.45
C THR A 75 3.14 8.12 5.20
N SER A 76 3.18 6.92 4.61
CA SER A 76 3.90 5.77 5.18
C SER A 76 5.36 6.12 5.47
N CYS A 77 5.84 5.80 6.67
CA CYS A 77 7.19 6.15 7.11
C CYS A 77 8.32 5.56 6.26
N ILE A 78 8.02 4.55 5.42
CA ILE A 78 8.99 3.81 4.62
C ILE A 78 8.47 3.50 3.20
N ALA A 79 7.45 4.21 2.72
CA ALA A 79 6.97 4.10 1.32
C ALA A 79 6.62 2.66 0.86
N ALA A 80 6.14 1.83 1.77
CA ALA A 80 5.95 0.39 1.54
C ALA A 80 4.58 0.02 0.91
N ILE A 81 3.67 0.98 0.72
CA ILE A 81 2.39 0.75 0.05
C ILE A 81 2.48 1.26 -1.38
N ARG A 82 2.13 0.40 -2.33
CA ARG A 82 2.33 0.63 -3.75
C ARG A 82 1.06 0.43 -4.55
N TYR A 83 1.04 1.08 -5.72
CA TYR A 83 -0.03 0.97 -6.70
C TYR A 83 0.47 0.33 -7.99
N ARG A 84 -0.08 -0.84 -8.33
CA ARG A 84 0.17 -1.55 -9.60
C ARG A 84 -0.97 -1.43 -10.61
N GLY A 85 -1.96 -0.61 -10.30
CA GLY A 85 -3.05 -0.33 -11.24
C GLY A 85 -2.61 0.62 -12.35
N THR A 86 -3.57 0.91 -13.22
CA THR A 86 -3.37 1.71 -14.43
C THR A 86 -4.49 2.75 -14.60
N ASP A 87 -5.24 3.07 -13.53
CA ASP A 87 -6.24 4.14 -13.56
C ASP A 87 -5.50 5.49 -13.69
N PRO A 88 -5.71 6.25 -14.77
CA PRO A 88 -4.99 7.50 -14.99
C PRO A 88 -5.24 8.55 -13.91
N ARG A 89 -6.40 8.54 -13.24
CA ARG A 89 -6.70 9.49 -12.16
C ARG A 89 -5.84 9.23 -10.93
N ILE A 90 -5.61 7.95 -10.60
CA ILE A 90 -4.75 7.55 -9.47
C ILE A 90 -3.28 7.84 -9.80
N LEU A 91 -2.84 7.49 -11.02
CA LEU A 91 -1.46 7.76 -11.46
C LEU A 91 -1.17 9.27 -11.43
N GLU A 92 -2.06 10.09 -11.98
CA GLU A 92 -1.92 11.55 -11.97
C GLU A 92 -1.90 12.12 -10.55
N TRP A 93 -2.72 11.58 -9.63
CA TRP A 93 -2.69 11.98 -8.23
C TRP A 93 -1.32 11.72 -7.60
N PHE A 94 -0.74 10.53 -7.78
CA PHE A 94 0.59 10.22 -7.26
C PHE A 94 1.66 11.12 -7.89
N ARG A 95 1.59 11.35 -9.21
CA ARG A 95 2.52 12.22 -9.94
C ARG A 95 2.50 13.66 -9.43
N THR A 96 1.32 14.26 -9.32
CA THR A 96 1.13 15.66 -8.88
C THR A 96 1.52 15.88 -7.43
N ASN A 97 1.45 14.83 -6.59
CA ASN A 97 1.91 14.84 -5.21
C ASN A 97 3.39 14.44 -5.04
N GLY A 98 4.17 14.32 -6.12
CA GLY A 98 5.60 13.97 -6.05
C GLY A 98 5.87 12.52 -5.63
N CYS A 99 4.88 11.65 -5.73
CA CYS A 99 4.87 10.28 -5.23
C CYS A 99 4.77 9.23 -6.33
N ALA A 100 5.09 9.60 -7.58
CA ALA A 100 5.14 8.70 -8.74
C ALA A 100 5.94 7.41 -8.49
N PHE A 101 6.99 7.47 -7.66
CA PHE A 101 7.83 6.32 -7.30
C PHE A 101 7.07 5.19 -6.56
N LEU A 102 5.88 5.48 -6.00
CA LEU A 102 4.97 4.49 -5.39
C LEU A 102 4.16 3.70 -6.43
N CYS A 103 4.22 4.08 -7.72
CA CYS A 103 3.53 3.40 -8.81
C CYS A 103 4.43 2.40 -9.54
N ASP A 104 3.85 1.26 -9.94
CA ASP A 104 4.55 0.24 -10.71
C ASP A 104 4.44 0.44 -12.22
N ALA A 105 3.42 1.17 -12.68
CA ALA A 105 3.30 1.52 -14.08
C ALA A 105 4.47 2.42 -14.54
N PRO A 106 5.04 2.18 -15.73
CA PRO A 106 6.07 3.06 -16.29
C PRO A 106 5.47 4.43 -16.66
N GLY A 107 6.19 5.52 -16.37
CA GLY A 107 5.78 6.88 -16.72
C GLY A 107 4.71 7.50 -15.81
N ALA A 108 4.45 6.90 -14.65
CA ALA A 108 3.74 7.56 -13.55
C ALA A 108 4.54 8.76 -13.01
#